data_AF-A0AA89C2D8-F1
#
_entry.id   AF-A0AA89C2D8-F1
#
_cell.length_a   1.000
_cell.length_b   1.000
_cell.length_c   1.000
_cell.angle_alpha   90.00
_cell.angle_beta   90.00
_cell.angle_gamma   90.00
#
_symmetry.space_group_name_H-M   'P 1'
#
loop_
_entity.id
_entity.type
_entity.pdbx_description
1 polymer ?
#
loop_
_entity_poly.entity_id
_entity_poly.type
_entity_poly.pdbx_seq_one_letter_code
_entity_poly.pdbx_strand_id
1 'polypeptide(L)'
;LISNWTTIESQTAAHCSKHIPHNCGTLPIKVEVQIRSKSGDAYSDFIFNGVSSGQTDDDDGNVYGGVLYKYDDKEVVLYAPRRNYNNYNNNTQGFSIYTGGTSWNGPFSRKEHSADVRVKTWCPSQIKMPAFESIWYPIKESGEGLL
;
A
#
# COMPACT_ATOMS: atom_id res chain seq x y z
N LEU A 1 -7.53 -2.41 -16.25
CA LEU A 1 -8.30 -3.56 -15.70
C LEU A 1 -8.41 -3.42 -14.19
N ILE A 2 -9.40 -4.06 -13.56
CA ILE A 2 -9.57 -4.05 -12.09
C ILE A 2 -9.82 -5.47 -11.58
N SER A 3 -9.14 -5.86 -10.51
CA SER A 3 -9.37 -7.14 -9.85
C SER A 3 -10.59 -7.10 -8.92
N ASN A 4 -11.11 -8.27 -8.57
CA ASN A 4 -12.01 -8.41 -7.42
C ASN A 4 -11.28 -8.03 -6.13
N TRP A 5 -12.05 -7.68 -5.10
CA TRP A 5 -11.55 -7.54 -3.74
C TRP A 5 -11.11 -8.91 -3.20
N THR A 6 -9.98 -8.93 -2.51
CA THR A 6 -9.48 -10.11 -1.80
C THR A 6 -8.93 -9.69 -0.44
N THR A 7 -9.00 -10.56 0.57
CA THR A 7 -8.47 -10.24 1.90
C THR A 7 -6.96 -10.45 1.96
N ILE A 8 -6.24 -9.51 2.59
CA ILE A 8 -4.84 -9.65 2.99
C ILE A 8 -4.73 -9.47 4.51
N GLU A 9 -3.79 -10.18 5.14
CA GLU A 9 -3.59 -10.10 6.59
C GLU A 9 -2.13 -9.91 6.95
N SER A 10 -1.86 -8.91 7.78
CA SER A 10 -0.54 -8.69 8.36
C SER A 10 -0.27 -9.68 9.50
N GLN A 11 0.99 -9.83 9.87
CA GLN A 11 1.49 -10.61 11.01
C GLN A 11 1.34 -12.14 10.87
N THR A 12 0.72 -12.64 9.81
CA THR A 12 0.56 -14.09 9.56
C THR A 12 1.31 -14.51 8.30
N ALA A 13 2.13 -15.57 8.40
CA ALA A 13 2.94 -16.04 7.26
C ALA A 13 2.10 -16.52 6.07
N ALA A 14 0.89 -17.04 6.32
CA ALA A 14 0.02 -17.61 5.30
C ALA A 14 -0.71 -16.56 4.44
N HIS A 15 -0.88 -15.33 4.95
CA HIS A 15 -1.77 -14.34 4.34
C HIS A 15 -1.15 -12.95 4.17
N CYS A 16 0.13 -12.78 4.52
CA CYS A 16 0.88 -11.53 4.31
C CYS A 16 1.35 -11.31 2.87
N SER A 17 1.04 -12.21 1.93
CA SER A 17 1.34 -12.03 0.51
C SER A 17 0.16 -12.45 -0.37
N LYS A 18 -0.05 -11.71 -1.47
CA LYS A 18 -1.07 -12.02 -2.48
C LYS A 18 -0.53 -11.79 -3.87
N HIS A 19 -0.72 -12.78 -4.73
CA HIS A 19 -0.39 -12.77 -6.14
C HIS A 19 -1.67 -12.53 -6.93
N ILE A 20 -1.73 -11.44 -7.69
CA ILE A 20 -2.90 -11.05 -8.47
C ILE A 20 -2.47 -10.93 -9.93
N PRO A 21 -2.82 -11.91 -10.78
CA PRO A 21 -2.54 -11.84 -12.21
C PRO A 21 -3.20 -10.62 -12.83
N HIS A 22 -2.52 -10.03 -13.81
CA HIS A 22 -3.11 -9.01 -14.68
C HIS A 22 -3.08 -9.50 -16.13
N ASN A 23 -4.06 -9.07 -16.92
CA ASN A 23 -4.23 -9.54 -18.30
C ASN A 23 -3.67 -8.55 -19.32
N CYS A 24 -2.61 -7.81 -18.96
CA CYS A 24 -2.01 -6.85 -19.88
C CYS A 24 -1.16 -7.53 -20.97
N GLY A 25 -0.66 -8.75 -20.74
CA GLY A 25 0.25 -9.46 -21.64
C GLY A 25 1.63 -8.81 -21.80
N THR A 26 1.90 -7.77 -20.99
CA THR A 26 3.12 -6.97 -20.94
C THR A 26 3.12 -6.20 -19.62
N LEU A 27 4.23 -5.53 -19.31
CA LEU A 27 4.34 -4.70 -18.10
C LEU A 27 3.28 -3.58 -18.12
N PRO A 28 2.43 -3.47 -17.08
CA PRO A 28 1.52 -2.34 -16.95
C PRO A 28 2.27 -1.01 -16.85
N ILE A 29 1.74 0.05 -17.47
CA ILE A 29 2.32 1.40 -17.39
C ILE A 29 2.11 1.98 -15.99
N LYS A 30 0.98 1.65 -15.36
CA LYS A 30 0.66 2.03 -14.00
C LYS A 30 -0.04 0.87 -13.31
N VAL A 31 0.26 0.72 -12.03
CA VAL A 31 -0.50 -0.10 -11.09
C VAL A 31 -0.94 0.78 -9.92
N GLU A 32 -2.17 0.58 -9.46
CA GLU A 32 -2.69 1.19 -8.25
C GLU A 32 -3.30 0.09 -7.39
N VAL A 33 -2.75 -0.08 -6.20
CA VAL A 33 -3.30 -0.99 -5.19
C VAL A 33 -4.23 -0.18 -4.30
N GLN A 34 -5.45 -0.67 -4.14
CA GLN A 34 -6.48 -0.08 -3.32
C GLN A 34 -6.74 -0.97 -2.11
N ILE A 35 -6.79 -0.39 -0.93
CA ILE A 35 -6.99 -1.07 0.34
C ILE A 35 -8.20 -0.43 1.03
N ARG A 36 -9.07 -1.23 1.65
CA ARG A 36 -10.20 -0.74 2.44
C ARG A 36 -10.40 -1.52 3.72
N SER A 37 -11.02 -0.87 4.70
CA SER A 37 -11.39 -1.50 5.97
C SER A 37 -12.46 -2.57 5.78
N LYS A 38 -12.42 -3.60 6.64
CA LYS A 38 -13.46 -4.65 6.74
C LYS A 38 -14.43 -4.42 7.89
N SER A 39 -14.27 -3.32 8.63
CA SER A 39 -15.01 -3.04 9.88
C SER A 39 -16.52 -2.87 9.70
N GLY A 40 -17.00 -2.59 8.49
CA GLY A 40 -18.42 -2.38 8.20
C GLY A 40 -18.98 -1.06 8.73
N ASP A 41 -18.12 -0.17 9.23
CA ASP A 41 -18.50 1.17 9.69
C ASP A 41 -18.41 2.22 8.58
N ALA A 42 -18.67 3.48 8.94
CA ALA A 42 -18.71 4.63 8.03
C ALA A 42 -17.41 4.86 7.22
N TYR A 43 -16.31 4.20 7.56
CA TYR A 43 -15.03 4.35 6.88
C TYR A 43 -14.65 3.13 6.01
N SER A 44 -15.56 2.15 5.89
CA SER A 44 -15.37 0.97 5.03
C SER A 44 -15.31 1.31 3.53
N ASP A 45 -15.85 2.47 3.15
CA ASP A 45 -15.81 2.98 1.78
C ASP A 45 -14.56 3.81 1.48
N PHE A 46 -13.76 4.15 2.50
CA PHE A 46 -12.52 4.88 2.29
C PHE A 46 -11.46 3.97 1.66
N ILE A 47 -10.83 4.45 0.59
CA ILE A 47 -9.79 3.73 -0.14
C ILE A 47 -8.42 4.31 0.21
N PHE A 48 -7.60 3.50 0.89
CA PHE A 48 -6.19 3.77 1.07
C PHE A 48 -5.42 3.27 -0.15
N ASN A 49 -4.40 4.01 -0.59
CA ASN A 49 -3.49 3.53 -1.63
C ASN A 49 -2.48 2.53 -1.04
N GLY A 50 -2.02 1.58 -1.84
CA GLY A 50 -0.82 0.80 -1.55
C GLY A 50 0.36 1.72 -1.32
N VAL A 51 1.27 1.33 -0.42
CA VAL A 51 2.33 2.18 0.13
C VAL A 51 1.76 3.27 1.07
N SER A 52 0.81 2.90 1.93
CA SER A 52 0.28 3.77 3.00
C SER A 52 1.15 3.74 4.28
N SER A 53 0.74 4.52 5.29
CA SER A 53 1.59 5.24 6.25
C SER A 53 2.65 4.46 7.05
N GLY A 54 3.80 5.14 7.21
CA GLY A 54 4.89 4.74 8.12
C GLY A 54 5.68 3.53 7.63
N GLN A 55 6.58 3.71 6.67
CA GLN A 55 7.61 2.72 6.40
C GLN A 55 8.64 2.82 7.55
N THR A 56 8.52 1.96 8.55
CA THR A 56 9.48 1.87 9.66
C THR A 56 10.04 0.47 9.75
N ASP A 57 11.22 0.36 10.33
CA ASP A 57 11.81 -0.92 10.72
C ASP A 57 10.98 -1.56 11.85
N ASP A 58 10.96 -2.90 11.94
CA ASP A 58 10.27 -3.64 13.00
C ASP A 58 11.09 -3.73 14.30
N ASP A 59 12.32 -3.23 14.31
CA ASP A 59 13.28 -3.31 15.43
C ASP A 59 13.01 -2.32 16.58
N ASP A 60 12.38 -1.17 16.30
CA ASP A 60 12.20 -0.09 17.29
C ASP A 60 10.86 -0.11 18.05
N GLY A 61 10.05 -1.15 17.86
CA GLY A 61 8.71 -1.27 18.49
C GLY A 61 7.69 -0.24 18.02
N ASN A 62 8.03 0.56 17.01
CA ASN A 62 7.15 1.55 16.41
C ASN A 62 5.98 0.89 15.68
N VAL A 63 4.87 1.62 15.59
CA VAL A 63 3.70 1.20 14.81
C VAL A 63 3.92 1.58 13.35
N TYR A 64 3.69 0.61 12.47
CA TYR A 64 3.89 0.75 11.04
C TYR A 64 2.78 0.04 10.28
N GLY A 65 2.65 0.32 9.00
CA GLY A 65 1.69 -0.43 8.20
C GLY A 65 1.61 -0.05 6.75
N GLY A 66 0.54 -0.51 6.13
CA GLY A 66 0.31 -0.39 4.70
C GLY A 66 0.72 -1.64 3.93
N VAL A 67 0.15 -1.77 2.75
CA VAL A 67 0.42 -2.88 1.83
C VAL A 67 1.40 -2.37 0.77
N LEU A 68 2.59 -2.99 0.71
CA LEU A 68 3.56 -2.76 -0.34
C LEU A 68 3.24 -3.64 -1.54
N TYR A 69 3.73 -3.27 -2.71
CA TYR A 69 3.55 -4.08 -3.89
C TYR A 69 4.68 -3.89 -4.90
N LYS A 70 4.87 -4.92 -5.72
CA LYS A 70 5.69 -4.90 -6.93
C LYS A 70 4.90 -5.56 -8.05
N TYR A 71 5.29 -5.34 -9.29
CA TYR A 71 4.61 -5.94 -10.43
C TYR A 71 5.56 -6.16 -11.60
N ASP A 72 5.22 -7.14 -12.43
CA ASP A 72 5.93 -7.47 -13.66
C ASP A 72 4.94 -7.60 -14.84
N ASP A 73 5.33 -8.28 -15.91
CA ASP A 73 4.51 -8.52 -17.10
C ASP A 73 3.38 -9.54 -16.91
N LYS A 74 3.31 -10.22 -15.76
CA LYS A 74 2.34 -11.29 -15.48
C LYS A 74 1.42 -10.96 -14.32
N GLU A 75 1.96 -10.40 -13.24
CA GLU A 75 1.22 -10.24 -12.00
C GLU A 75 1.62 -9.02 -11.18
N VAL A 76 0.76 -8.71 -10.21
CA VAL A 76 1.03 -7.78 -9.12
C VAL A 76 1.14 -8.59 -7.83
N VAL A 77 2.25 -8.46 -7.13
CA VAL A 77 2.50 -9.12 -5.85
C VAL A 77 2.37 -8.10 -4.73
N LEU A 78 1.43 -8.35 -3.83
CA LEU A 78 1.13 -7.54 -2.65
C LEU A 78 1.81 -8.16 -1.42
N TYR A 79 2.30 -7.30 -0.53
CA TYR A 79 2.91 -7.67 0.74
C TYR A 79 2.32 -6.84 1.88
N ALA A 80 1.77 -7.51 2.89
CA ALA A 80 1.45 -6.90 4.18
C ALA A 80 2.59 -7.17 5.18
N PRO A 81 2.75 -6.33 6.22
CA PRO A 81 3.73 -6.55 7.27
C PRO A 81 3.66 -7.97 7.81
N ARG A 82 4.81 -8.64 7.93
CA ARG A 82 4.91 -9.99 8.49
C ARG A 82 5.75 -9.94 9.75
N ARG A 83 5.27 -10.58 10.80
CA ARG A 83 6.03 -10.79 12.03
C ARG A 83 7.31 -11.55 11.76
N ASN A 84 8.44 -11.03 12.22
CA ASN A 84 9.66 -11.81 12.31
C ASN A 84 9.69 -12.55 13.65
N TYR A 85 9.40 -13.85 13.63
CA TYR A 85 9.40 -14.69 14.84
C TYR A 85 10.80 -14.92 15.44
N ASN A 86 11.86 -14.56 14.71
CA ASN A 86 13.25 -14.71 15.16
C ASN A 86 13.83 -13.42 15.76
N ASN A 87 13.04 -12.34 15.85
CA ASN A 87 13.44 -11.07 16.44
C ASN A 87 13.11 -11.03 17.95
N TYR A 88 14.00 -10.46 18.75
CA TYR A 88 13.96 -10.41 20.22
C TYR A 88 12.67 -9.82 20.78
N ASN A 89 12.04 -8.90 20.04
CA ASN A 89 10.87 -8.14 20.50
C ASN A 89 9.52 -8.73 20.06
N ASN A 90 9.52 -9.75 19.19
CA ASN A 90 8.32 -10.42 18.70
C ASN A 90 7.24 -9.41 18.24
N ASN A 91 7.64 -8.36 17.50
CA ASN A 91 6.83 -7.17 17.23
C ASN A 91 5.53 -7.50 16.48
N THR A 92 4.38 -7.11 17.02
CA THR A 92 3.05 -7.28 16.41
C THR A 92 2.46 -5.99 15.85
N GLN A 93 3.24 -4.91 15.80
CA GLN A 93 2.77 -3.55 15.50
C GLN A 93 2.74 -3.20 14.00
N GLY A 94 2.90 -4.20 13.12
CA GLY A 94 2.71 -4.01 11.68
C GLY A 94 1.27 -4.29 11.26
N PHE A 95 0.59 -3.31 10.68
CA PHE A 95 -0.82 -3.41 10.29
C PHE A 95 -1.01 -3.31 8.77
N SER A 96 -2.01 -4.00 8.22
CA SER A 96 -2.39 -3.85 6.80
C SER A 96 -2.92 -2.44 6.52
N ILE A 97 -3.64 -1.85 7.47
CA ILE A 97 -4.02 -0.44 7.48
C ILE A 97 -3.49 0.18 8.78
N TYR A 98 -2.63 1.17 8.63
CA TYR A 98 -2.24 2.06 9.71
C TYR A 98 -2.44 3.50 9.23
N THR A 99 -3.09 4.32 10.07
CA THR A 99 -3.17 5.77 9.93
C THR A 99 -3.41 6.37 11.31
N GLY A 100 -2.87 7.56 11.56
CA GLY A 100 -2.98 8.29 12.82
C GLY A 100 -1.76 8.15 13.75
N GLY A 101 -1.83 8.80 14.91
CA GLY A 101 -0.73 8.95 15.86
C GLY A 101 -0.90 10.22 16.68
N THR A 102 0.18 10.76 17.23
CA THR A 102 0.15 12.02 18.01
C THR A 102 0.43 13.26 17.16
N SER A 103 1.15 13.14 16.03
CA SER A 103 1.58 14.29 15.22
C SER A 103 0.85 14.40 13.89
N TRP A 104 1.00 13.41 13.01
CA TRP A 104 0.43 13.41 11.65
C TRP A 104 -0.84 12.57 11.60
N ASN A 105 -1.95 13.17 12.03
CA ASN A 105 -3.27 12.55 11.95
C ASN A 105 -3.95 12.94 10.65
N GLY A 106 -4.23 11.94 9.80
CA GLY A 106 -5.22 12.09 8.75
C GLY A 106 -6.62 12.28 9.34
N PRO A 107 -7.66 12.45 8.50
CA PRO A 107 -9.04 12.56 8.97
C PRO A 107 -9.52 11.33 9.76
N PHE A 108 -8.78 10.21 9.72
CA PHE A 108 -9.13 8.95 10.38
C PHE A 108 -7.90 8.33 11.05
N SER A 109 -8.13 7.63 12.18
CA SER A 109 -7.13 6.84 12.89
C SER A 109 -7.55 5.37 12.91
N ARG A 110 -6.66 4.49 12.45
CA ARG A 110 -6.92 3.05 12.26
C ARG A 110 -5.68 2.20 12.48
N LYS A 111 -5.92 1.00 13.01
CA LYS A 111 -4.96 -0.10 13.13
C LYS A 111 -5.70 -1.39 12.79
N GLU A 112 -5.52 -1.92 11.59
CA GLU A 112 -6.23 -3.11 11.13
C GLU A 112 -5.27 -4.14 10.58
N HIS A 113 -5.30 -5.35 11.14
CA HIS A 113 -4.48 -6.46 10.64
C HIS A 113 -5.05 -7.11 9.38
N SER A 114 -6.39 -7.15 9.24
CA SER A 114 -7.09 -7.73 8.09
C SER A 114 -7.75 -6.61 7.29
N ALA A 115 -7.54 -6.59 5.98
CA ALA A 115 -8.10 -5.59 5.08
C ALA A 115 -8.47 -6.23 3.74
N ASP A 116 -9.39 -5.60 3.00
CA ASP A 116 -9.66 -5.96 1.61
C ASP A 116 -8.76 -5.15 0.69
N VAL A 117 -8.17 -5.81 -0.30
CA VAL A 117 -7.32 -5.21 -1.33
C VAL A 117 -7.82 -5.53 -2.73
N ARG A 118 -7.59 -4.62 -3.67
CA ARG A 118 -7.74 -4.87 -5.11
C ARG A 118 -6.69 -4.11 -5.90
N VAL A 119 -6.48 -4.55 -7.13
CA VAL A 119 -5.48 -3.98 -8.04
C VAL A 119 -6.18 -3.37 -9.24
N LYS A 120 -5.78 -2.14 -9.59
CA LYS A 120 -6.08 -1.49 -10.85
C LYS A 120 -4.80 -1.44 -11.68
N THR A 121 -4.90 -1.85 -12.95
CA THR A 121 -3.78 -1.80 -13.90
C THR A 121 -4.16 -1.00 -15.13
N TRP A 122 -3.19 -0.26 -15.68
CA TRP A 122 -3.31 0.42 -16.97
C TRP A 122 -2.34 -0.25 -17.94
N CYS A 123 -2.90 -1.02 -18.88
CA CYS A 123 -2.10 -1.72 -19.89
C CYS A 123 -1.69 -0.74 -21.01
N PRO A 124 -0.51 -0.91 -21.64
CA PRO A 124 -0.09 -0.05 -22.75
C PRO A 124 -1.11 0.09 -23.88
N SER A 125 -1.78 -0.99 -24.25
CA SER A 125 -2.82 -1.00 -25.29
C SER A 125 -4.05 -0.14 -24.98
N GLN A 126 -4.24 0.28 -23.73
CA GLN A 126 -5.39 1.04 -23.26
C GLN A 126 -5.09 2.53 -23.11
N ILE A 127 -3.82 2.94 -23.17
CA ILE A 127 -3.42 4.33 -22.99
C ILE A 127 -3.49 5.07 -24.32
N LYS A 128 -4.23 6.18 -24.33
CA LYS A 128 -4.16 7.17 -25.41
C LYS A 128 -2.92 8.01 -25.20
N MET A 129 -2.28 8.42 -26.30
CA MET A 129 -1.19 9.38 -26.24
C MET A 129 -1.60 10.61 -25.40
N PRO A 130 -0.71 11.14 -24.54
CA PRO A 130 -1.01 12.31 -23.77
C PRO A 130 -1.33 13.48 -24.72
N ALA A 131 -2.41 14.20 -24.46
CA ALA A 131 -2.77 15.39 -25.22
C ALA A 131 -1.90 16.61 -24.86
N PHE A 132 -1.13 16.50 -23.78
CA PHE A 132 -0.26 17.53 -23.24
C PHE A 132 0.87 16.88 -22.42
N GLU A 133 2.08 17.43 -22.54
CA GLU A 133 3.23 17.09 -21.71
C GLU A 133 3.87 18.42 -21.27
N SER A 134 4.13 18.57 -19.97
CA SER A 134 4.85 19.75 -19.47
C SER A 134 6.36 19.56 -19.58
N ILE A 135 7.11 20.65 -19.51
CA ILE A 135 8.54 20.57 -19.19
C ILE A 135 8.75 20.04 -17.77
N TRP A 136 9.96 19.54 -17.49
CA TRP A 136 10.37 19.16 -16.14
C TRP A 136 10.59 20.39 -15.26
N TYR A 137 10.03 20.39 -14.05
CA TYR A 137 10.29 21.41 -13.04
C TYR A 137 11.27 20.86 -12.00
N PRO A 138 12.45 21.47 -11.80
CA PRO A 138 13.39 21.00 -10.79
C PRO A 138 12.84 21.26 -9.39
N ILE A 139 12.79 20.23 -8.54
CA ILE A 139 12.61 20.39 -7.10
C ILE A 139 13.95 20.82 -6.52
N LYS A 140 14.00 22.03 -5.96
CA LYS A 140 15.16 22.51 -5.20
C LYS A 140 14.80 22.44 -3.72
N GLU A 141 15.67 21.84 -2.92
CA GLU A 141 15.65 22.02 -1.48
C GLU A 141 15.94 23.50 -1.19
N SER A 142 14.99 24.22 -0.59
CA SER A 142 15.29 25.52 0.00
C SER A 142 16.07 25.22 1.28
N GLY A 143 17.32 25.65 1.35
CA GLY A 143 18.23 25.42 2.48
C GLY A 143 17.84 26.09 3.80
N GLU A 144 16.56 26.31 4.06
CA GLU A 144 16.04 26.73 5.36
C GLU A 144 15.40 25.53 6.04
N GLY A 145 16.25 24.72 6.67
CA GLY A 145 15.82 23.79 7.71
C GLY A 145 15.29 24.59 8.90
N LEU A 146 13.97 24.68 9.01
CA LEU A 146 13.29 25.09 10.24
C LEU A 146 12.10 24.16 10.44
N LEU A 147 12.28 23.17 11.32
CA LEU A 147 11.57 23.00 12.60
C LEU A 147 12.22 21.87 13.39
#